data_AF-A0A7L7LCD9-F1
#
_entry.id   AF-A0A7L7LCD9-F1
#
_cell.length_a   1.000
_cell.length_b   1.000
_cell.length_c   1.000
_cell.angle_alpha   90.00
_cell.angle_beta   90.00
_cell.angle_gamma   90.00
#
_symmetry.space_group_name_H-M   'P 1'
#
loop_
_entity.id
_entity.type
_entity.pdbx_description
1 polymer ?
#
loop_
_entity_poly.entity_id
_entity_poly.type
_entity_poly.pdbx_seq_one_letter_code
_entity_poly.pdbx_strand_id
1 'polypeptide(L)'
;MDPESKKSNEELTEDLRKRDAKAYEKMYRKSLPSLMRFVYLNHGHQEDAQDLLQEAAIVLFRKLLQPDFVLTCVPSTYVYSVARKKWLYLLKKRKPNISKIVDIDEYIEVPDYLPEEFEMLLEEQFGKAIDQLDETCQVILKNITILI
;
A
#
# COMPACT_ATOMS: atom_id res chain seq x y z
N MET A 1 4.84 6.26 30.65
CA MET A 1 4.77 7.29 29.59
C MET A 1 6.06 7.13 28.78
N ASP A 2 5.97 6.60 27.57
CA ASP A 2 7.14 6.17 26.78
C ASP A 2 7.93 7.39 26.26
N PRO A 3 9.26 7.45 26.46
CA PRO A 3 10.07 8.60 26.06
C PRO A 3 10.21 8.77 24.53
N GLU A 4 9.77 7.81 23.70
CA GLU A 4 9.80 7.89 22.22
C GLU A 4 8.64 8.71 21.59
N SER A 5 7.81 9.37 22.41
CA SER A 5 6.53 9.95 22.02
C SER A 5 6.59 11.24 21.18
N LYS A 6 7.75 11.85 20.91
CA LYS A 6 7.76 13.14 20.18
C LYS A 6 8.93 13.27 19.19
N LYS A 7 9.06 12.32 18.26
CA LYS A 7 9.83 12.56 17.04
C LYS A 7 9.08 13.49 16.09
N SER A 8 9.79 14.42 15.47
CA SER A 8 9.21 15.27 14.42
C SER A 8 8.91 14.45 13.15
N ASN A 9 8.08 14.98 12.25
CA ASN A 9 7.79 14.28 10.99
C ASN A 9 9.05 14.13 10.13
N GLU A 10 9.93 15.11 10.17
CA GLU A 10 11.23 15.12 9.49
C GLU A 10 12.15 14.02 10.03
N GLU A 11 12.25 13.87 11.35
CA GLU A 11 13.04 12.81 11.98
C GLU A 11 12.52 11.42 11.61
N LEU A 12 11.20 11.22 11.66
CA LEU A 12 10.59 9.95 11.28
C LEU A 12 10.81 9.63 9.80
N THR A 13 10.73 10.64 8.93
CA THR A 13 11.00 10.47 7.48
C THR A 13 12.44 10.04 7.24
N GLU A 14 13.39 10.64 7.95
CA GLU A 14 14.80 10.30 7.82
C GLU A 14 15.11 8.88 8.32
N ASP A 15 14.48 8.45 9.41
CA ASP A 15 14.60 7.08 9.89
C ASP A 15 14.03 6.06 8.88
N LEU A 16 12.90 6.39 8.24
CA LEU A 16 12.31 5.55 7.20
C LEU A 16 13.22 5.44 5.97
N ARG A 17 13.90 6.52 5.57
CA ARG A 17 14.93 6.49 4.52
C ARG A 17 16.10 5.57 4.88
N LYS A 18 16.50 5.57 6.16
CA LYS A 18 17.54 4.70 6.71
C LYS A 18 17.09 3.26 6.93
N ARG A 19 15.85 2.91 6.58
CA ARG A 19 15.27 1.56 6.74
C ARG A 19 15.20 1.12 8.21
N ASP A 20 15.03 2.09 9.12
CA ASP A 20 14.92 1.80 10.55
C ASP A 20 13.65 1.01 10.85
N ALA A 21 13.81 -0.20 11.40
CA ALA A 21 12.70 -1.12 11.66
C ALA A 21 11.65 -0.53 12.62
N LYS A 22 12.08 0.24 13.63
CA LYS A 22 11.17 0.86 14.60
C LYS A 22 10.33 1.98 13.97
N ALA A 23 10.91 2.74 13.04
CA ALA A 23 10.20 3.76 12.29
C ALA A 23 9.08 3.15 11.43
N TYR A 24 9.37 2.06 10.72
CA TYR A 24 8.35 1.31 9.98
C TYR A 24 7.30 0.74 10.94
N GLU A 25 7.70 0.06 12.02
CA GLU A 25 6.75 -0.47 13.01
C GLU A 25 5.81 0.62 13.56
N LYS A 26 6.34 1.80 13.89
CA LYS A 26 5.56 2.94 14.37
C LYS A 26 4.58 3.45 13.32
N MET A 27 4.99 3.52 12.06
CA MET A 27 4.11 3.86 10.94
C MET A 27 2.98 2.83 10.80
N TYR A 28 3.31 1.54 10.81
CA TYR A 28 2.33 0.44 10.76
C TYR A 28 1.30 0.50 11.89
N ARG A 29 1.77 0.62 13.15
CA ARG A 29 0.89 0.70 14.33
C ARG A 29 -0.06 1.90 14.27
N LYS A 30 0.36 3.01 13.66
CA LYS A 30 -0.47 4.21 13.50
C LYS A 30 -1.48 4.10 12.34
N SER A 31 -1.10 3.49 11.22
CA SER A 31 -1.95 3.41 10.03
C SER A 31 -2.99 2.30 10.08
N LEU A 32 -2.65 1.15 10.67
CA LEU A 32 -3.45 -0.07 10.56
C LEU A 32 -4.89 0.07 11.13
N PRO A 33 -5.13 0.67 12.32
CA PRO A 33 -6.49 0.74 12.86
C PRO A 33 -7.47 1.53 11.98
N SER A 34 -7.01 2.68 11.45
CA SER A 34 -7.80 3.51 10.53
C SER A 34 -8.06 2.79 9.21
N LEU A 35 -7.05 2.12 8.65
CA LEU A 35 -7.21 1.37 7.41
C LEU A 35 -8.15 0.17 7.57
N MET A 36 -8.03 -0.60 8.66
CA MET A 36 -8.94 -1.71 8.96
C MET A 36 -10.39 -1.24 9.06
N ARG A 37 -10.64 -0.12 9.76
CA ARG A 37 -11.98 0.45 9.86
C ARG A 37 -12.51 0.88 8.50
N PHE A 38 -11.70 1.59 7.71
CA PHE A 38 -12.08 2.01 6.37
C PHE A 38 -12.42 0.81 5.47
N VAL A 39 -11.56 -0.20 5.42
CA VAL A 39 -11.78 -1.40 4.60
C VAL A 39 -13.03 -2.16 5.05
N TYR A 40 -13.21 -2.34 6.37
CA TYR A 40 -14.39 -3.02 6.93
C TYR A 40 -15.71 -2.30 6.59
N LEU A 41 -15.75 -0.97 6.76
CA LEU A 41 -16.92 -0.15 6.42
C LEU A 41 -17.23 -0.14 4.92
N ASN A 42 -16.27 -0.53 4.10
CA ASN A 42 -16.40 -0.56 2.64
C ASN A 42 -16.23 -1.99 2.09
N HIS A 43 -16.83 -2.98 2.75
CA HIS A 43 -17.00 -4.36 2.26
C HIS A 43 -15.72 -5.21 2.10
N GLY A 44 -14.65 -4.89 2.83
CA GLY A 44 -13.46 -5.73 2.93
C GLY A 44 -13.31 -6.38 4.29
N HIS A 45 -12.26 -7.16 4.44
CA HIS A 45 -11.90 -7.86 5.67
C HIS A 45 -10.55 -7.38 6.20
N GLN A 46 -10.16 -7.92 7.36
CA GLN A 46 -8.88 -7.58 7.98
C GLN A 46 -7.68 -7.93 7.08
N GLU A 47 -7.73 -9.06 6.37
CA GLU A 47 -6.67 -9.50 5.46
C GLU A 47 -6.49 -8.50 4.31
N ASP A 48 -7.58 -8.04 3.68
CA ASP A 48 -7.52 -6.99 2.65
C ASP A 48 -6.79 -5.73 3.18
N ALA A 49 -7.08 -5.31 4.42
CA ALA A 49 -6.45 -4.14 5.03
C ALA A 49 -4.95 -4.35 5.31
N GLN A 50 -4.55 -5.56 5.69
CA GLN A 50 -3.14 -5.90 5.93
C GLN A 50 -2.35 -5.90 4.62
N ASP A 51 -2.90 -6.46 3.56
CA ASP A 51 -2.28 -6.49 2.24
C ASP A 51 -2.13 -5.09 1.66
N LEU A 52 -3.19 -4.28 1.72
CA LEU A 52 -3.16 -2.88 1.30
C LEU A 52 -2.11 -2.07 2.07
N LEU A 53 -1.96 -2.31 3.37
CA LEU A 53 -0.97 -1.61 4.18
C LEU A 53 0.46 -1.96 3.76
N GLN A 54 0.72 -3.24 3.46
CA GLN A 54 2.02 -3.70 3.00
C GLN A 54 2.36 -3.12 1.63
N GLU A 55 1.43 -3.18 0.67
CA GLU A 55 1.62 -2.57 -0.65
C GLU A 55 1.91 -1.07 -0.53
N ALA A 56 1.11 -0.34 0.25
CA ALA A 56 1.29 1.09 0.45
C ALA A 56 2.63 1.43 1.15
N ALA A 57 3.08 0.60 2.09
CA ALA A 57 4.39 0.75 2.71
C ALA A 57 5.53 0.54 1.70
N ILE A 58 5.40 -0.44 0.78
CA ILE A 58 6.37 -0.65 -0.30
C ILE A 58 6.40 0.55 -1.25
N VAL A 59 5.24 1.13 -1.58
CA VAL A 59 5.15 2.34 -2.40
C VAL A 59 5.89 3.50 -1.73
N LEU A 60 5.64 3.74 -0.43
CA LEU A 60 6.36 4.78 0.32
C LEU A 60 7.87 4.49 0.35
N PHE A 61 8.28 3.26 0.63
CA PHE A 61 9.69 2.88 0.63
C PHE A 61 10.37 3.21 -0.71
N ARG A 62 9.76 2.83 -1.84
CA ARG A 62 10.30 3.11 -3.18
C ARG A 62 10.36 4.62 -3.46
N LYS A 63 9.37 5.38 -3.03
CA LYS A 63 9.36 6.85 -3.13
C LYS A 63 10.47 7.48 -2.30
N LEU A 64 10.71 7.01 -1.08
CA LEU A 64 11.79 7.50 -0.22
C LEU A 64 13.20 7.25 -0.78
N LEU A 65 13.37 6.30 -1.71
CA LEU A 65 14.63 6.10 -2.43
C LEU A 65 14.85 7.11 -3.57
N GLN A 66 13.81 7.83 -3.99
CA GLN A 66 13.91 8.86 -5.02
C GLN A 66 14.47 10.15 -4.38
N PRO A 67 15.58 10.70 -4.89
CA PRO A 67 16.26 11.83 -4.27
C PRO A 67 15.45 13.14 -4.29
N ASP A 68 14.53 13.26 -5.24
CA ASP A 68 13.62 14.39 -5.44
C ASP A 68 12.29 14.26 -4.70
N PHE A 69 12.01 13.10 -4.08
CA PHE A 69 10.79 12.90 -3.33
C PHE A 69 10.84 13.57 -1.95
N VAL A 70 9.89 14.47 -1.72
CA VAL A 70 9.67 15.15 -0.44
C VAL A 70 8.35 14.68 0.15
N LEU A 71 8.43 14.01 1.29
CA LEU A 71 7.25 13.64 2.06
C LEU A 71 6.75 14.85 2.84
N THR A 72 5.60 15.39 2.47
CA THR A 72 5.03 16.64 3.03
C THR A 72 4.01 16.41 4.14
N CYS A 73 3.71 15.15 4.47
CA CYS A 73 2.75 14.77 5.51
C CYS A 73 3.32 13.70 6.43
N VAL A 74 2.57 13.33 7.47
CA VAL A 74 2.96 12.21 8.34
C VAL A 74 3.01 10.92 7.50
N PRO A 75 4.06 10.08 7.64
CA PRO A 75 4.16 8.82 6.90
C PRO A 75 2.92 7.93 6.98
N SER A 76 2.25 7.90 8.14
CA SER A 76 1.02 7.13 8.32
C SER A 76 -0.13 7.64 7.45
N THR A 77 -0.26 8.95 7.29
CA THR A 77 -1.26 9.60 6.42
C THR A 77 -0.99 9.29 4.95
N TYR A 78 0.28 9.34 4.52
CA TYR A 78 0.65 8.97 3.16
C TYR A 78 0.29 7.52 2.84
N VAL A 79 0.70 6.59 3.71
CA VAL A 79 0.43 5.16 3.54
C VAL A 79 -1.07 4.87 3.55
N TYR A 80 -1.82 5.49 4.47
CA TYR A 80 -3.29 5.39 4.47
C TYR A 80 -3.88 5.88 3.14
N SER A 81 -3.42 7.01 2.62
CA SER A 81 -3.92 7.60 1.37
C SER A 81 -3.67 6.72 0.15
N VAL A 82 -2.49 6.10 0.06
CA VAL A 82 -2.14 5.14 -0.99
C VAL A 82 -3.02 3.89 -0.90
N ALA A 83 -3.12 3.28 0.30
CA ALA A 83 -3.94 2.09 0.55
C ALA A 83 -5.43 2.35 0.25
N ARG A 84 -5.95 3.51 0.69
CA ARG A 84 -7.30 3.99 0.40
C ARG A 84 -7.56 4.07 -1.10
N LYS A 85 -6.67 4.72 -1.85
CA LYS A 85 -6.81 4.87 -3.31
C LYS A 85 -6.83 3.51 -4.01
N LYS A 86 -5.95 2.58 -3.59
CA LYS A 86 -5.94 1.20 -4.09
C LYS A 86 -7.24 0.45 -3.78
N TRP A 87 -7.75 0.54 -2.55
CA TRP A 87 -9.01 -0.10 -2.18
C TRP A 87 -10.20 0.43 -2.99
N LEU A 88 -10.31 1.75 -3.16
CA LEU A 88 -11.38 2.35 -3.98
C LEU A 88 -11.33 1.88 -5.44
N TYR A 89 -10.12 1.74 -5.99
CA TYR A 89 -9.93 1.18 -7.31
C TYR A 89 -10.36 -0.31 -7.38
N LEU A 90 -9.97 -1.14 -6.40
CA LEU A 90 -10.41 -2.54 -6.30
C LEU A 90 -11.93 -2.65 -6.13
N LEU A 91 -12.55 -1.80 -5.32
CA LEU A 91 -14.00 -1.77 -5.14
C LEU A 91 -14.74 -1.44 -6.42
N LYS A 92 -14.25 -0.46 -7.19
CA LYS A 92 -14.83 -0.12 -8.48
C LYS A 92 -14.80 -1.31 -9.45
N LYS A 93 -13.74 -2.13 -9.43
CA LYS A 93 -13.63 -3.35 -10.24
C LYS A 93 -14.54 -4.47 -9.74
N ARG A 94 -14.53 -4.75 -8.43
CA ARG A 94 -15.24 -5.88 -7.82
C ARG A 94 -16.76 -5.64 -7.71
N LYS A 95 -17.17 -4.40 -7.44
CA LYS A 95 -18.55 -4.01 -7.13
C LYS A 95 -18.88 -2.64 -7.72
N PRO A 96 -19.07 -2.55 -9.06
CA PRO A 96 -19.28 -1.28 -9.75
C PRO A 96 -20.55 -0.51 -9.34
N ASN A 97 -21.49 -1.17 -8.67
CA ASN A 97 -22.77 -0.60 -8.23
C ASN A 97 -22.78 -0.14 -6.76
N ILE A 98 -21.64 -0.06 -6.08
CA ILE A 98 -21.58 0.50 -4.72
C ILE A 98 -21.96 1.98 -4.79
N SER A 99 -23.05 2.35 -4.12
CA SER A 99 -23.59 3.71 -4.12
C SER A 99 -23.08 4.57 -2.97
N LYS A 100 -22.46 3.97 -1.94
CA LYS A 100 -21.99 4.68 -0.76
C LYS A 100 -20.63 4.17 -0.30
N ILE A 101 -19.66 5.08 -0.27
CA ILE A 101 -18.36 4.90 0.40
C ILE A 101 -18.42 5.62 1.73
N VAL A 102 -17.94 4.96 2.79
CA VAL A 102 -17.82 5.56 4.13
C VAL A 102 -16.36 5.79 4.42
N ASP A 103 -15.96 7.04 4.50
CA ASP A 103 -14.59 7.43 4.76
C ASP A 103 -14.55 8.61 5.71
N ILE A 104 -13.91 8.42 6.86
CA ILE A 104 -13.96 9.33 8.01
C ILE A 104 -12.57 9.69 8.54
N ASP A 105 -11.53 9.15 7.93
CA ASP A 105 -10.14 9.38 8.33
C ASP A 105 -9.51 10.43 7.41
N GLU A 106 -8.50 11.13 7.93
CA GLU A 106 -7.76 12.12 7.14
C GLU A 106 -6.93 11.44 6.05
N TYR A 107 -6.99 11.99 4.84
CA TYR A 107 -6.17 11.56 3.72
C TYR A 107 -5.64 12.78 2.96
N ILE A 108 -4.61 12.54 2.16
CA ILE A 108 -4.09 13.49 1.18
C ILE A 108 -4.29 12.93 -0.23
N GLU A 109 -4.31 13.81 -1.22
CA GLU A 109 -4.21 13.37 -2.60
C GLU A 109 -2.79 12.89 -2.89
N VAL A 110 -2.69 11.72 -3.51
CA VAL A 110 -1.45 11.11 -3.99
C VAL A 110 -1.52 11.00 -5.52
N PRO A 111 -1.25 12.11 -6.25
CA PRO A 111 -1.37 12.12 -7.71
C PRO A 111 -0.39 11.16 -8.37
N ASP A 112 0.82 11.04 -7.82
CA ASP A 112 1.89 10.19 -8.37
C ASP A 112 1.72 8.69 -8.07
N TYR A 113 0.56 8.28 -7.53
CA TYR A 113 0.22 6.89 -7.34
C TYR A 113 -1.04 6.55 -8.14
N LEU A 114 -0.86 5.73 -9.18
CA LEU A 114 -1.95 5.22 -10.00
C LEU A 114 -2.01 3.69 -9.84
N PRO A 115 -3.08 3.15 -9.23
CA PRO A 115 -3.23 1.70 -9.00
C PRO A 115 -3.15 0.86 -10.27
N GLU A 116 -3.68 1.38 -11.38
CA GLU A 116 -3.69 0.72 -12.70
C GLU A 116 -2.27 0.55 -13.24
N GLU A 117 -1.47 1.62 -13.23
CA GLU A 117 -0.06 1.57 -13.66
C GLU A 117 0.77 0.60 -12.81
N PHE A 118 0.49 0.56 -11.50
CA PHE A 118 1.17 -0.36 -10.59
C PHE A 118 0.82 -1.83 -10.88
N GLU A 119 -0.45 -2.13 -11.20
CA GLU A 119 -0.87 -3.47 -11.64
C GLU A 119 -0.21 -3.86 -12.96
N MET A 120 -0.24 -2.97 -13.96
CA MET A 120 0.39 -3.23 -15.26
C MET A 120 1.88 -3.50 -15.14
N LEU A 121 2.59 -2.72 -14.32
CA LEU A 121 4.03 -2.94 -14.07
C LEU A 121 4.29 -4.28 -13.38
N LEU A 122 3.43 -4.67 -12.43
CA LEU A 122 3.54 -5.95 -11.74
C LEU A 122 3.32 -7.11 -12.72
N GLU A 123 2.30 -7.03 -13.58
CA GLU A 123 2.02 -8.02 -14.62
C GLU A 123 3.17 -8.15 -15.61
N GLU A 124 3.74 -7.03 -16.08
CA GLU A 124 4.89 -7.03 -16.98
C GLU A 124 6.10 -7.70 -16.33
N GLN A 125 6.42 -7.33 -15.10
CA GLN A 125 7.58 -7.88 -14.39
C GLN A 125 7.41 -9.35 -14.04
N PHE A 126 6.20 -9.76 -13.68
CA PHE A 126 5.85 -11.14 -13.44
C PHE A 126 5.96 -11.98 -14.72
N GLY A 127 5.47 -11.47 -15.85
CA GLY A 127 5.63 -12.11 -17.16
C GLY A 127 7.10 -12.36 -17.50
N LYS A 128 7.95 -11.33 -17.37
CA LYS A 128 9.41 -11.46 -17.59
C LYS A 128 10.09 -12.47 -16.66
N ALA A 129 9.60 -12.60 -15.43
CA ALA A 129 10.15 -13.56 -14.46
C ALA A 129 9.71 -14.99 -14.79
N ILE A 130 8.44 -15.19 -15.20
CA ILE A 130 7.92 -16.48 -15.66
C ILE A 130 8.68 -16.96 -16.89
N ASP A 131 8.97 -16.07 -17.85
CA ASP A 131 9.68 -16.43 -19.08
C ASP A 131 11.12 -16.92 -18.84
N GLN A 132 11.68 -16.67 -17.64
CA GLN A 132 13.00 -17.16 -17.23
C GLN A 132 12.96 -18.55 -16.57
N LEU A 133 11.77 -19.10 -16.29
CA LEU A 133 11.59 -20.43 -15.70
C LEU A 133 11.47 -21.50 -16.79
N ASP A 134 11.74 -22.76 -16.43
CA ASP A 134 11.51 -23.89 -17.34
C ASP A 134 10.02 -24.08 -17.66
N GLU A 135 9.73 -24.69 -18.82
CA GLU A 135 8.36 -24.86 -19.33
C GLU A 135 7.42 -25.57 -18.34
N THR A 136 7.94 -26.47 -17.50
CA THR A 136 7.12 -27.21 -16.51
C THR A 136 6.69 -26.28 -15.38
N CYS A 137 7.62 -25.50 -14.82
CA CYS A 137 7.31 -24.50 -13.80
C CYS A 137 6.38 -23.39 -14.32
N GLN A 138 6.56 -22.96 -15.58
CA GLN A 138 5.69 -21.97 -16.21
C GLN A 138 4.23 -22.45 -16.30
N VAL A 139 4.00 -23.69 -16.73
CA VAL A 139 2.65 -24.26 -16.86
C VAL A 139 1.96 -24.35 -15.50
N ILE A 140 2.68 -24.79 -14.47
CA ILE A 140 2.13 -24.90 -13.11
C ILE A 140 1.72 -23.51 -12.59
N LEU A 141 2.59 -22.51 -12.69
CA LEU A 141 2.32 -21.17 -12.19
C LEU A 141 1.19 -20.48 -12.97
N LYS A 142 1.18 -20.59 -14.30
CA LYS A 142 0.09 -20.05 -15.14
C LYS A 142 -1.26 -20.68 -14.80
N ASN A 143 -1.29 -21.99 -14.51
CA ASN A 143 -2.53 -22.68 -14.15
C ASN A 143 -3.06 -22.29 -12.77
N ILE A 144 -2.20 -21.94 -11.81
CA ILE A 144 -2.61 -21.46 -10.48
C ILE A 144 -3.21 -20.04 -10.57
N THR A 145 -2.62 -19.17 -11.41
CA THR A 145 -3.06 -17.78 -11.55
C THR A 145 -4.41 -17.62 -12.27
N ILE A 146 -4.87 -18.60 -13.05
CA ILE A 146 -6.17 -18.56 -13.77
C ILE A 146 -7.38 -18.88 -12.88
N LEU A 147 -7.17 -19.33 -11.63
CA LEU A 147 -8.23 -19.79 -10.71
C LEU A 147 -8.55 -18.86 -9.53
N ILE A 148 -8.02 -17.63 -9.51
CA ILE A 148 -8.32 -16.59 -8.49
C ILE A 148 -8.92 -15.37 -9.19
#